data_AF-A0A7Z9F3L9-F1
#
_entry.id   AF-A0A7Z9F3L9-F1
#
_cell.length_a   1.000
_cell.length_b   1.000
_cell.length_c   1.000
_cell.angle_alpha   90.00
_cell.angle_beta   90.00
_cell.angle_gamma   90.00
#
_symmetry.space_group_name_H-M   'P 1'
#
loop_
_entity.id
_entity.type
_entity.pdbx_description
1 polymer ?
#
loop_
_entity_poly.entity_id
_entity_poly.type
_entity_poly.pdbx_seq_one_letter_code
_entity_poly.pdbx_strand_id
1 'polypeptide(L)'
;MGWSEHHPVGLIHNSPSLAYRGYTLFTTNGGNHANLVDMEGQICHRWEYHEGISYSQLLLNGNLLFRTNPPTEEESGRGLGGASGALVELDWEGNKVWEYRNPWLHHDFQRQLNGNTIVLVWEELSTEFSDTVQGGNVNEEEPEVMLGDVIIEVDSDGNTVNEWKLWQKLNVAEEVICPLHGRR
;
A
#
# COMPACT_ATOMS: atom_id res chain seq x y z
N MET A 1 14.63 -6.66 10.69
CA MET A 1 15.28 -7.37 9.57
C MET A 1 16.38 -8.26 10.15
N GLY A 2 16.46 -9.52 9.74
CA GLY A 2 17.57 -10.41 10.09
C GLY A 2 18.61 -10.41 8.96
N TRP A 3 19.89 -10.54 9.31
CA TRP A 3 20.98 -10.68 8.35
C TRP A 3 21.58 -12.07 8.53
N SER A 4 21.88 -12.78 7.43
CA SER A 4 22.57 -14.06 7.53
C SER A 4 24.07 -13.81 7.67
N GLU A 5 24.69 -14.31 8.74
CA GLU A 5 26.16 -14.33 8.87
C GLU A 5 26.81 -15.42 8.02
N HIS A 6 26.02 -16.35 7.48
CA HIS A 6 26.51 -17.56 6.83
C HIS A 6 26.45 -17.51 5.30
N HIS A 7 25.75 -16.53 4.72
CA HIS A 7 25.59 -16.43 3.27
C HIS A 7 25.95 -15.03 2.75
N PRO A 8 26.60 -14.95 1.56
CA PRO A 8 26.77 -13.67 0.88
C PRO A 8 25.42 -13.09 0.47
N VAL A 9 25.36 -11.76 0.30
CA VAL A 9 24.18 -11.08 -0.25
C VAL A 9 23.98 -11.44 -1.72
N GLY A 10 22.72 -11.53 -2.15
CA GLY A 10 22.35 -11.83 -3.54
C GLY A 10 21.85 -13.26 -3.75
N LEU A 11 21.91 -13.72 -5.00
CA LEU A 11 21.42 -15.05 -5.39
C LEU A 11 22.34 -16.15 -4.84
N ILE A 12 21.81 -16.96 -3.92
CA ILE A 12 22.53 -18.10 -3.33
C ILE A 12 22.35 -19.40 -4.12
N HIS A 13 21.22 -19.55 -4.83
CA HIS A 13 20.90 -20.77 -5.59
C HIS A 13 19.80 -20.51 -6.63
N ASN A 14 19.99 -21.02 -7.85
CA ASN A 14 18.95 -21.09 -8.88
C ASN A 14 18.98 -22.49 -9.51
N SER A 15 17.81 -23.14 -9.63
CA SER A 15 17.64 -24.41 -10.32
C SER A 15 16.69 -24.21 -11.50
N PRO A 16 17.19 -24.02 -12.74
CA PRO A 16 16.36 -23.69 -13.90
C PRO A 16 15.28 -24.72 -14.26
N SER A 17 15.42 -25.97 -13.81
CA SER A 17 14.42 -27.02 -14.01
C SER A 17 13.26 -26.97 -13.02
N LEU A 18 13.42 -26.26 -11.91
CA LEU A 18 12.44 -26.16 -10.83
C LEU A 18 11.92 -24.73 -10.64
N ALA A 19 12.69 -23.73 -11.06
CA ALA A 19 12.32 -22.33 -10.92
C ALA A 19 11.47 -21.85 -12.10
N TYR A 20 10.42 -21.08 -11.80
CA TYR A 20 9.67 -20.38 -12.83
C TYR A 20 10.55 -19.29 -13.45
N ARG A 21 10.60 -19.23 -14.79
CA ARG A 21 11.42 -18.25 -15.51
C ARG A 21 10.74 -16.89 -15.53
N GLY A 22 11.48 -15.84 -15.26
CA GLY A 22 10.98 -14.47 -15.37
C GLY A 22 11.87 -13.49 -14.63
N TYR A 23 11.25 -12.40 -14.18
CA TYR A 23 11.88 -11.37 -13.38
C TYR A 23 11.17 -11.26 -12.04
N THR A 24 11.91 -10.87 -11.01
CA THR A 24 11.37 -10.59 -9.68
C THR A 24 11.49 -9.10 -9.39
N LEU A 25 10.38 -8.46 -9.04
CA LEU A 25 10.34 -7.07 -8.62
C LEU A 25 10.57 -6.96 -7.11
N PHE A 26 11.54 -6.16 -6.71
CA PHE A 26 11.87 -5.90 -5.31
C PHE A 26 11.73 -4.42 -4.96
N THR A 27 10.99 -4.14 -3.91
CA THR A 27 10.92 -2.82 -3.26
C THR A 27 11.11 -2.94 -1.77
N THR A 28 12.02 -2.13 -1.24
CA THR A 28 12.25 -2.05 0.20
C THR A 28 11.38 -0.95 0.78
N ASN A 29 10.60 -1.27 1.82
CA ASN A 29 9.82 -0.24 2.53
C ASN A 29 10.75 0.84 3.12
N GLY A 30 10.42 2.11 2.92
CA GLY A 30 11.28 3.25 3.25
C GLY A 30 12.45 3.50 2.28
N GLY A 31 12.53 2.74 1.17
CA GLY A 31 13.46 2.97 0.09
C GLY A 31 12.95 3.97 -0.95
N ASN A 32 13.82 4.34 -1.89
CA ASN A 32 13.53 5.27 -2.98
C ASN A 32 13.63 4.63 -4.37
N HIS A 33 13.77 3.30 -4.44
CA HIS A 33 13.98 2.59 -5.69
C HIS A 33 13.28 1.23 -5.71
N ALA A 34 12.91 0.78 -6.91
CA ALA A 34 12.47 -0.57 -7.21
C ALA A 34 13.48 -1.25 -8.13
N ASN A 35 13.82 -2.52 -7.85
CA ASN A 35 14.71 -3.30 -8.69
C ASN A 35 13.94 -4.42 -9.40
N LEU A 36 14.12 -4.53 -10.71
CA LEU A 36 13.74 -5.73 -11.45
C LEU A 36 14.98 -6.62 -11.54
N VAL A 37 14.89 -7.84 -11.00
CA VAL A 37 16.00 -8.78 -10.88
C VAL A 37 15.74 -10.01 -11.74
N ASP A 38 16.73 -10.43 -12.51
CA ASP A 38 16.66 -11.63 -13.35
C ASP A 38 16.94 -12.93 -12.56
N MET A 39 16.91 -14.07 -13.24
CA MET A 39 17.13 -15.39 -12.65
C MET A 39 18.59 -15.62 -12.22
N GLU A 40 19.52 -14.77 -12.66
CA GLU A 40 20.94 -14.78 -12.31
C GLU A 40 21.25 -13.80 -11.15
N GLY A 41 20.21 -13.18 -10.58
CA GLY A 41 20.33 -12.25 -9.47
C GLY A 41 20.88 -10.89 -9.88
N GLN A 42 20.90 -10.57 -11.18
CA GLN A 42 21.36 -9.28 -11.68
C GLN A 42 20.19 -8.30 -11.72
N ILE A 43 20.48 -7.03 -11.40
CA ILE A 43 19.53 -5.94 -11.58
C ILE A 43 19.49 -5.63 -13.08
N CYS A 44 18.39 -6.00 -13.74
CA CYS A 44 18.19 -5.73 -15.16
C CYS A 44 17.58 -4.35 -15.40
N HIS A 45 16.84 -3.82 -14.43
CA HIS A 45 16.28 -2.48 -14.46
C HIS A 45 16.07 -1.93 -13.05
N ARG A 46 16.13 -0.60 -12.92
CA ARG A 46 15.86 0.11 -11.67
C ARG A 46 15.07 1.38 -11.94
N TRP A 47 13.97 1.55 -11.21
CA TRP A 47 13.27 2.82 -11.09
C TRP A 47 13.68 3.51 -9.81
N GLU A 48 13.75 4.84 -9.82
CA GLU A 48 13.99 5.67 -8.65
C GLU A 48 12.94 6.79 -8.59
N TYR A 49 12.45 7.10 -7.38
CA TYR A 49 11.51 8.21 -7.19
C TYR A 49 11.80 8.94 -5.88
N HIS A 50 11.88 10.27 -5.97
CA HIS A 50 12.33 11.12 -4.87
C HIS A 50 11.42 11.12 -3.64
N GLU A 51 10.11 10.86 -3.80
CA GLU A 51 9.15 10.72 -2.69
C GLU A 51 9.12 9.30 -2.11
N GLY A 52 10.00 8.41 -2.54
CA GLY A 52 10.04 7.02 -2.10
C GLY A 52 9.29 6.06 -3.02
N ILE A 53 9.65 4.79 -2.93
CA ILE A 53 8.97 3.68 -3.63
C ILE A 53 8.74 2.55 -2.64
N SER A 54 7.47 2.17 -2.48
CA SER A 54 7.04 1.03 -1.66
C SER A 54 5.88 0.30 -2.34
N TYR A 55 5.71 -0.99 -2.00
CA TYR A 55 4.58 -1.82 -2.43
C TYR A 55 4.27 -1.69 -3.94
N SER A 56 5.27 -1.92 -4.80
CA SER A 56 5.11 -1.72 -6.24
C SER A 56 4.51 -2.93 -6.97
N GLN A 57 3.80 -2.66 -8.07
CA GLN A 57 3.32 -3.65 -9.03
C GLN A 57 3.84 -3.31 -10.44
N LEU A 58 4.29 -4.34 -11.17
CA LEU A 58 4.60 -4.22 -12.60
C LEU A 58 3.30 -4.40 -13.40
N LEU A 59 2.93 -3.40 -14.19
CA LEU A 59 1.73 -3.42 -15.01
C LEU A 59 1.97 -4.16 -16.34
N LEU A 60 0.88 -4.58 -17.00
CA LEU A 60 0.95 -5.33 -18.26
C LEU A 60 1.62 -4.57 -19.41
N ASN A 61 1.63 -3.24 -19.34
CA ASN A 61 2.32 -2.37 -20.30
C ASN A 61 3.82 -2.18 -20.00
N GLY A 62 4.34 -2.77 -18.92
CA GLY A 62 5.73 -2.63 -18.49
C GLY A 62 6.00 -1.46 -17.54
N ASN A 63 4.97 -0.67 -17.21
CA ASN A 63 5.08 0.44 -16.27
C ASN A 63 5.12 -0.04 -14.82
N LEU A 64 5.70 0.77 -13.94
CA LEU A 64 5.75 0.53 -12.51
C LEU A 64 4.69 1.40 -11.80
N LEU A 65 3.72 0.77 -11.14
CA LEU A 65 2.77 1.44 -10.26
C LEU A 65 3.16 1.18 -8.80
N PHE A 66 3.23 2.20 -7.95
CA PHE A 66 3.68 2.04 -6.57
C PHE A 66 3.12 3.10 -5.62
N ARG A 67 3.31 2.85 -4.32
CA ARG A 67 3.03 3.79 -3.22
C ARG A 67 4.27 4.59 -2.87
N THR A 68 4.13 5.91 -2.70
CA THR A 68 5.19 6.76 -2.15
C THR A 68 5.29 6.62 -0.64
N ASN A 69 6.31 7.25 -0.03
CA ASN A 69 6.38 7.37 1.41
C ASN A 69 5.14 8.12 1.97
N PRO A 70 4.80 7.95 3.26
CA PRO A 70 3.76 8.75 3.91
C PRO A 70 4.01 10.25 3.77
N PRO A 71 2.96 11.07 3.78
CA PRO A 71 3.10 12.52 3.65
C PRO A 71 3.84 13.17 4.84
N THR A 72 4.38 14.37 4.62
CA THR A 72 5.10 15.15 5.64
C THR A 72 4.14 15.85 6.61
N GLU A 73 4.67 16.48 7.67
CA GLU A 73 4.05 16.68 9.00
C GLU A 73 2.66 17.35 9.12
N GLU A 74 2.02 17.80 8.03
CA GLU A 74 0.77 18.58 8.06
C GLU A 74 -0.46 17.85 7.45
N GLU A 75 -0.32 16.63 6.95
CA GLU A 75 -1.42 15.90 6.28
C GLU A 75 -2.08 14.81 7.16
N SER A 76 -3.38 14.59 6.93
CA SER A 76 -4.18 13.52 7.55
C SER A 76 -3.59 12.12 7.29
N GLY A 77 -3.87 11.14 8.16
CA GLY A 77 -3.40 9.76 8.03
C GLY A 77 -1.94 9.50 8.47
N ARG A 78 -1.21 10.54 8.86
CA ARG A 78 0.16 10.43 9.38
C ARG A 78 0.25 9.53 10.62
N GLY A 79 1.30 8.71 10.68
CA GLY A 79 1.58 7.83 11.82
C GLY A 79 0.78 6.53 11.82
N LEU A 80 -0.22 6.42 10.95
CA LEU A 80 -0.95 5.17 10.74
C LEU A 80 -0.09 4.18 9.95
N GLY A 81 -0.10 2.93 10.40
CA GLY A 81 0.57 1.85 9.71
C GLY A 81 0.02 1.69 8.30
N GLY A 82 0.89 1.75 7.29
CA GLY A 82 0.47 1.60 5.90
C GLY A 82 -0.05 2.87 5.24
N ALA A 83 0.21 4.07 5.78
CA ALA A 83 -0.06 5.33 5.08
C ALA A 83 0.83 5.51 3.83
N SER A 84 0.35 6.30 2.85
CA SER A 84 1.12 6.73 1.68
C SER A 84 0.64 8.10 1.21
N GLY A 85 1.52 8.95 0.68
CA GLY A 85 1.10 10.26 0.16
C GLY A 85 0.48 10.19 -1.24
N ALA A 86 0.88 9.19 -2.04
CA ALA A 86 0.44 9.07 -3.42
C ALA A 86 0.59 7.64 -3.97
N LEU A 87 -0.20 7.36 -5.01
CA LEU A 87 0.13 6.35 -6.01
C LEU A 87 0.76 7.01 -7.23
N VAL A 88 1.83 6.43 -7.75
CA VAL A 88 2.58 6.95 -8.89
C VAL A 88 2.81 5.84 -9.89
N GLU A 89 2.61 6.14 -11.17
CA GLU A 89 2.97 5.28 -12.30
C GLU A 89 4.17 5.88 -13.04
N LEU A 90 5.24 5.10 -13.17
CA LEU A 90 6.40 5.43 -13.99
C LEU A 90 6.43 4.52 -15.23
N ASP A 91 6.79 5.07 -16.38
CA ASP A 91 7.14 4.27 -17.55
C ASP A 91 8.48 3.55 -17.39
N TRP A 92 8.88 2.79 -18.40
CA TRP A 92 10.14 2.04 -18.39
C TRP A 92 11.36 2.96 -18.22
N GLU A 93 11.34 4.13 -18.87
CA GLU A 93 12.40 5.14 -18.82
C GLU A 93 12.43 5.93 -17.49
N GLY A 94 11.44 5.74 -16.62
CA GLY A 94 11.33 6.41 -15.32
C GLY A 94 10.60 7.75 -15.36
N ASN A 95 9.89 8.07 -16.43
CA ASN A 95 9.04 9.25 -16.50
C ASN A 95 7.71 9.00 -15.80
N LYS A 96 7.24 10.00 -15.04
CA LYS A 96 5.91 9.96 -14.42
C LYS A 96 4.82 10.11 -15.47
N VAL A 97 3.99 9.07 -15.62
CA VAL A 97 2.88 9.05 -16.57
C VAL A 97 1.51 9.17 -15.90
N TRP A 98 1.41 8.86 -14.61
CA TRP A 98 0.19 9.05 -13.83
C TRP A 98 0.50 9.24 -12.34
N GLU A 99 -0.37 9.95 -11.63
CA GLU A 99 -0.28 10.19 -10.19
C GLU A 99 -1.68 10.38 -9.58
N TYR A 100 -1.89 9.79 -8.41
CA TYR A 100 -3.06 10.02 -7.58
C TYR A 100 -2.63 10.32 -6.15
N ARG A 101 -2.94 11.54 -5.69
CA ARG A 101 -2.65 12.00 -4.32
C ARG A 101 -3.91 11.94 -3.49
N ASN A 102 -3.83 11.25 -2.35
CA ASN A 102 -4.89 11.21 -1.36
C ASN A 102 -4.25 10.94 0.01
N PRO A 103 -4.41 11.83 1.00
CA PRO A 103 -3.77 11.70 2.31
C PRO A 103 -4.29 10.48 3.11
N TRP A 104 -5.44 9.95 2.72
CA TRP A 104 -6.05 8.79 3.37
C TRP A 104 -5.68 7.44 2.74
N LEU A 105 -4.73 7.40 1.79
CA LEU A 105 -4.27 6.14 1.22
C LEU A 105 -3.81 5.18 2.31
N HIS A 106 -4.46 4.03 2.34
CA HIS A 106 -4.13 2.91 3.19
C HIS A 106 -3.13 2.00 2.44
N HIS A 107 -3.06 0.71 2.78
CA HIS A 107 -1.89 -0.10 2.45
C HIS A 107 -1.93 -0.75 1.06
N ASP A 108 -3.07 -0.79 0.36
CA ASP A 108 -3.26 -1.63 -0.83
C ASP A 108 -3.90 -0.88 -2.02
N PHE A 109 -3.60 -1.36 -3.22
CA PHE A 109 -4.14 -0.87 -4.48
C PHE A 109 -4.08 -1.94 -5.59
N GLN A 110 -4.92 -1.79 -6.61
CA GLN A 110 -4.91 -2.65 -7.80
C GLN A 110 -5.38 -1.91 -9.05
N ARG A 111 -4.51 -1.82 -10.07
CA ARG A 111 -4.91 -1.37 -11.41
C ARG A 111 -5.80 -2.43 -12.08
N GLN A 112 -6.94 -1.98 -12.59
CA GLN A 112 -7.93 -2.79 -13.29
C GLN A 112 -7.66 -2.80 -14.80
N LEU A 113 -8.22 -3.79 -15.50
CA LEU A 113 -8.09 -3.93 -16.95
C LEU A 113 -8.73 -2.79 -17.75
N ASN A 114 -9.71 -2.09 -17.16
CA ASN A 114 -10.35 -0.92 -17.77
C ASN A 114 -9.54 0.37 -17.60
N GLY A 115 -8.40 0.34 -16.89
CA GLY A 115 -7.56 1.50 -16.61
C GLY A 115 -7.82 2.17 -15.26
N ASN A 116 -8.93 1.87 -14.59
CA ASN A 116 -9.23 2.39 -13.26
C ASN A 116 -8.33 1.75 -12.20
N THR A 117 -8.16 2.42 -11.07
CA THR A 117 -7.39 1.91 -9.93
C THR A 117 -8.31 1.76 -8.73
N ILE A 118 -8.39 0.55 -8.18
CA ILE A 118 -9.03 0.31 -6.90
C ILE A 118 -8.00 0.61 -5.81
N VAL A 119 -8.37 1.42 -4.83
CA VAL A 119 -7.48 1.79 -3.71
C VAL A 119 -8.22 1.65 -2.39
N LEU A 120 -7.49 1.25 -1.36
CA LEU A 120 -7.98 1.25 0.02
C LEU A 120 -7.64 2.60 0.65
N VAL A 121 -8.62 3.24 1.28
CA VAL A 121 -8.46 4.49 2.01
C VAL A 121 -9.11 4.42 3.38
N TRP A 122 -8.63 5.24 4.31
CA TRP A 122 -9.32 5.48 5.58
C TRP A 122 -10.41 6.55 5.44
N GLU A 123 -11.44 6.43 6.27
CA GLU A 123 -12.46 7.45 6.49
C GLU A 123 -12.61 7.69 8.00
N GLU A 124 -12.63 8.94 8.42
CA GLU A 124 -12.99 9.31 9.79
C GLU A 124 -14.47 8.99 10.04
N LEU A 125 -14.74 8.20 11.07
CA LEU A 125 -16.10 7.84 11.47
C LEU A 125 -16.67 8.93 12.39
N SER A 126 -17.98 9.15 12.30
CA SER A 126 -18.66 10.05 13.22
C SER A 126 -18.67 9.47 14.63
N THR A 127 -18.60 10.34 15.63
CA THR A 127 -18.73 9.94 17.05
C THR A 127 -20.01 9.12 17.28
N GLU A 128 -21.12 9.50 16.64
CA GLU A 128 -22.39 8.75 16.72
C GLU A 128 -22.23 7.28 16.30
N PHE A 129 -21.49 6.99 15.24
CA PHE A 129 -21.24 5.61 14.82
C PHE A 129 -20.23 4.93 15.75
N SER A 130 -19.13 5.62 16.08
CA SER A 130 -18.07 5.09 16.96
C SER A 130 -18.60 4.67 18.33
N ASP A 131 -19.55 5.43 18.90
CA ASP A 131 -20.19 5.11 20.18
C ASP A 131 -21.01 3.80 20.16
N THR A 132 -21.39 3.31 18.97
CA THR A 132 -22.08 2.03 18.82
C THR A 132 -21.13 0.83 18.78
N VAL A 133 -19.85 1.04 18.50
CA VAL A 133 -18.84 -0.02 18.38
C VAL A 133 -18.52 -0.61 19.75
N GLN A 134 -18.56 -1.94 19.84
CA GLN A 134 -18.36 -2.65 21.10
C GLN A 134 -16.98 -3.33 21.15
N GLY A 135 -16.35 -3.29 22.32
CA GLY A 135 -15.06 -3.92 22.58
C GLY A 135 -13.87 -3.04 22.18
N GLY A 136 -12.76 -3.66 21.77
CA GLY A 136 -11.53 -2.94 21.44
C GLY A 136 -10.67 -2.62 22.66
N ASN A 137 -9.52 -1.98 22.41
CA ASN A 137 -8.58 -1.57 23.45
C ASN A 137 -8.74 -0.05 23.68
N VAL A 138 -9.03 0.34 24.92
CA VAL A 138 -9.17 1.76 25.29
C VAL A 138 -7.85 2.23 25.89
N ASN A 139 -7.18 3.15 25.20
CA ASN A 139 -5.98 3.84 25.70
C ASN A 139 -6.25 5.35 25.74
N GLU A 140 -6.05 5.97 26.91
CA GLU A 140 -6.33 7.39 27.15
C GLU A 140 -5.34 8.34 26.42
N GLU A 141 -4.27 7.82 25.83
CA GLU A 141 -3.25 8.59 25.12
C GLU A 141 -3.48 8.70 23.59
N GLU A 142 -4.58 8.14 23.04
CA GLU A 142 -4.79 7.97 21.60
C GLU A 142 -5.80 8.96 20.98
N PRO A 143 -5.74 9.20 19.64
CA PRO A 143 -6.58 10.19 18.97
C PRO A 143 -8.07 9.88 19.10
N GLU A 144 -8.87 10.94 19.22
CA GLU A 144 -10.30 10.91 19.55
C GLU A 144 -11.19 10.28 18.46
N VAL A 145 -10.65 10.03 17.25
CA VAL A 145 -11.43 9.69 16.06
C VAL A 145 -11.13 8.27 15.59
N MET A 146 -12.18 7.44 15.54
CA MET A 146 -12.12 6.10 14.97
C MET A 146 -12.09 6.16 13.43
N LEU A 147 -11.30 5.30 12.81
CA LEU A 147 -11.20 5.20 11.35
C LEU A 147 -11.88 3.95 10.82
N GLY A 148 -12.56 4.07 9.68
CA GLY A 148 -13.12 2.98 8.92
C GLY A 148 -12.34 2.73 7.62
N ASP A 149 -12.38 1.50 7.14
CA ASP A 149 -11.85 1.15 5.82
C ASP A 149 -12.88 1.41 4.71
N VAL A 150 -12.44 2.06 3.64
CA VAL A 150 -13.22 2.32 2.44
C VAL A 150 -12.43 1.90 1.22
N ILE A 151 -13.07 1.12 0.35
CA ILE A 151 -12.52 0.83 -0.98
C ILE A 151 -13.11 1.85 -1.94
N ILE A 152 -12.28 2.52 -2.72
CA ILE A 152 -12.73 3.40 -3.79
C ILE A 152 -12.16 2.93 -5.13
N GLU A 153 -12.93 3.09 -6.20
CA GLU A 153 -12.44 2.95 -7.56
C GLU A 153 -12.23 4.34 -8.15
N VAL A 154 -11.03 4.58 -8.66
CA VAL A 154 -10.57 5.86 -9.18
C VAL A 154 -10.31 5.73 -10.69
N ASP A 155 -10.85 6.62 -11.50
CA ASP A 155 -10.59 6.66 -12.93
C ASP A 155 -9.20 7.23 -13.28
N SER A 156 -8.84 7.25 -14.56
CA SER A 156 -7.55 7.78 -15.02
C SER A 156 -7.34 9.28 -14.74
N ASP A 157 -8.42 10.04 -14.58
CA ASP A 157 -8.38 11.47 -14.28
C ASP A 157 -8.31 11.74 -12.76
N GLY A 158 -8.38 10.70 -11.93
CA GLY A 158 -8.31 10.79 -10.48
C GLY A 158 -9.67 10.95 -9.80
N ASN A 159 -10.78 10.79 -10.52
CA ASN A 159 -12.12 10.89 -9.93
C ASN A 159 -12.56 9.56 -9.32
N THR A 160 -13.17 9.63 -8.14
CA THR A 160 -13.86 8.48 -7.54
C THR A 160 -15.12 8.15 -8.33
N VAL A 161 -15.18 6.96 -8.93
CA VAL A 161 -16.33 6.47 -9.71
C VAL A 161 -17.17 5.43 -8.96
N ASN A 162 -16.60 4.73 -7.99
CA ASN A 162 -17.30 3.85 -7.07
C ASN A 162 -16.70 3.93 -5.65
N GLU A 163 -17.53 3.61 -4.66
CA GLU A 163 -17.15 3.62 -3.24
C GLU A 163 -17.84 2.47 -2.50
N TRP A 164 -17.08 1.77 -1.65
CA TRP A 164 -17.57 0.74 -0.75
C TRP A 164 -17.05 0.99 0.66
N LYS A 165 -17.92 1.51 1.52
CA LYS A 165 -17.65 1.72 2.94
C LYS A 165 -17.78 0.40 3.69
N LEU A 166 -16.65 -0.24 3.99
CA LEU A 166 -16.65 -1.59 4.58
C LEU A 166 -17.29 -1.59 5.98
N TRP A 167 -17.09 -0.50 6.73
CA TRP A 167 -17.69 -0.29 8.04
C TRP A 167 -19.22 -0.32 8.04
N GLN A 168 -19.88 0.00 6.92
CA GLN A 168 -21.35 -0.10 6.78
C GLN A 168 -21.84 -1.53 6.54
N LYS A 169 -20.94 -2.48 6.29
CA LYS A 169 -21.27 -3.89 6.06
C LYS A 169 -21.11 -4.75 7.32
N LEU A 170 -20.53 -4.16 8.37
CA LEU A 170 -20.33 -4.81 9.65
C LEU A 170 -21.58 -4.70 10.52
N ASN A 171 -21.85 -5.74 11.30
CA ASN A 171 -22.84 -5.70 12.38
C ASN A 171 -22.10 -5.54 13.71
N VAL A 172 -21.86 -4.29 14.11
CA VAL A 172 -21.04 -3.95 15.29
C VAL A 172 -21.55 -4.52 16.62
N ALA A 173 -22.82 -4.93 16.68
CA ALA A 173 -23.39 -5.60 17.86
C ALA A 173 -23.05 -7.09 17.92
N GLU A 174 -22.80 -7.74 16.78
CA GLU A 174 -22.43 -9.15 16.68
C GLU A 174 -20.92 -9.33 16.54
N GLU A 175 -20.27 -8.43 15.80
CA GLU A 175 -18.84 -8.44 15.47
C GLU A 175 -18.01 -7.66 16.49
N VAL A 176 -18.21 -8.00 17.76
CA VAL A 176 -17.55 -7.34 18.90
C VAL A 176 -16.03 -7.48 18.81
N ILE A 177 -15.31 -6.37 18.94
CA ILE A 177 -13.86 -6.36 18.83
C ILE A 177 -13.25 -6.99 20.08
N CYS A 178 -12.46 -8.05 19.89
CA CYS A 178 -11.74 -8.69 20.99
C CYS A 178 -10.78 -7.69 21.67
N PRO A 179 -10.86 -7.47 22.99
CA PRO A 179 -10.02 -6.51 23.70
C PRO A 179 -8.53 -6.89 23.74
N LEU A 180 -8.20 -8.14 23.38
CA LEU A 180 -6.82 -8.61 23.24
C LEU A 180 -6.25 -8.38 21.84
N HIS A 181 -7.09 -8.05 20.85
CA HIS A 181 -6.56 -7.63 19.56
C HIS A 181 -5.97 -6.23 19.73
N GLY A 182 -4.73 -6.04 19.28
CA GLY A 182 -4.11 -4.72 19.16
C GLY A 182 -4.71 -3.86 18.04
N ARG A 183 -5.97 -4.13 17.67
CA ARG A 183 -6.79 -3.26 16.83
C ARG A 183 -7.28 -2.15 17.76
N ARG A 184 -6.58 -1.03 17.63
CA ARG A 184 -6.76 0.22 18.35
C ARG A 184 -7.90 0.98 17.70
#